data_AF-A0A091NNM0-F1
#
_entry.id   AF-A0A091NNM0-F1
#
_cell.length_a   1.000
_cell.length_b   1.000
_cell.length_c   1.000
_cell.angle_alpha   90.00
_cell.angle_beta   90.00
_cell.angle_gamma   90.00
#
_symmetry.space_group_name_H-M   'P 1'
#
loop_
_entity.id
_entity.type
_entity.pdbx_description
1 polymer ?
#
loop_
_entity_poly.entity_id
_entity_poly.type
_entity_poly.pdbx_seq_one_letter_code
_entity_poly.pdbx_strand_id
1 'polypeptide(L)'
;MTHWFHRNPLKATAPVSFNFYGVATTPAATKICNDLRLSRSRLLELFTDSSCNPEMMKNATDLYFSLLQGFILSLDDSSQECKLRYIQNFKWTDTLQGQVPSAQQDAVFELVSMGFNLALWYTKYASRLAGKEDITEDEAKDVHRSLKIAAGIFKHLKESHIPKLITPVEKGRDLEARLIDSYIVQCQAEAQEVTIARAIELKHNPGLIAALAYETANFYQKADQTLSSLDPTYAGKWRKYLNLKTCFYMAY
;
A
#
# COMPACT_ATOMS: atom_id res chain seq x y z
N MET A 1 -14.01 21.16 3.22
CA MET A 1 -14.85 20.17 2.51
C MET A 1 -14.38 18.79 2.93
N THR A 2 -15.30 17.93 3.37
CA THR A 2 -14.97 16.54 3.70
C THR A 2 -14.90 15.69 2.42
N HIS A 3 -14.01 14.70 2.41
CA HIS A 3 -13.90 13.76 1.30
C HIS A 3 -14.24 12.35 1.77
N TRP A 4 -15.02 11.65 0.95
CA TRP A 4 -15.28 10.23 1.14
C TRP A 4 -14.47 9.41 0.16
N PHE A 5 -13.70 8.46 0.71
CA PHE A 5 -12.88 7.54 -0.07
C PHE A 5 -13.20 6.08 0.28
N HIS A 6 -13.53 5.28 -0.74
CA HIS A 6 -13.69 3.83 -0.55
C HIS A 6 -12.35 3.18 -0.20
N ARG A 7 -12.39 2.21 0.71
CA ARG A 7 -11.21 1.44 1.13
C ARG A 7 -11.53 -0.05 1.12
N ASN A 8 -10.73 -0.82 0.38
CA ASN A 8 -10.67 -2.27 0.54
C ASN A 8 -10.02 -2.62 1.91
N PRO A 9 -10.20 -3.83 2.45
CA PRO A 9 -9.60 -4.24 3.72
C PRO A 9 -8.06 -4.19 3.69
N LEU A 10 -7.45 -4.10 4.87
CA LEU A 10 -6.01 -4.37 5.01
C LEU A 10 -5.74 -5.85 4.70
N LYS A 11 -4.51 -6.15 4.28
CA LYS A 11 -4.01 -7.52 4.18
C LYS A 11 -3.75 -8.05 5.59
N ALA A 12 -4.01 -9.34 5.78
CA ALA A 12 -3.67 -10.09 6.98
C ALA A 12 -2.58 -11.10 6.66
N THR A 13 -1.74 -11.44 7.64
CA THR A 13 -0.66 -12.41 7.48
C THR A 13 -0.67 -13.46 8.58
N ALA A 14 -0.14 -14.65 8.28
CA ALA A 14 0.23 -15.59 9.32
C ALA A 14 1.33 -14.99 10.24
N PRO A 15 1.32 -15.30 11.54
CA PRO A 15 2.44 -15.01 12.44
C PRO A 15 3.71 -15.73 11.98
N VAL A 16 4.87 -15.09 12.14
CA VAL A 16 6.18 -15.65 11.78
C VAL A 16 7.10 -15.54 12.99
N SER A 17 7.63 -16.68 13.44
CA SER A 17 8.50 -16.73 14.62
C SER A 17 9.97 -16.42 14.33
N PHE A 18 10.39 -16.53 13.06
CA PHE A 18 11.80 -16.50 12.65
C PHE A 18 12.68 -17.50 13.42
N ASN A 19 12.10 -18.61 13.90
CA ASN A 19 12.86 -19.67 14.54
C ASN A 19 13.31 -20.69 13.51
N PHE A 20 14.60 -20.67 13.18
CA PHE A 20 15.22 -21.61 12.23
C PHE A 20 15.91 -22.79 12.90
N TYR A 21 15.66 -23.02 14.19
CA TYR A 21 16.20 -24.14 14.97
C TYR A 21 17.73 -24.27 14.79
N GLY A 22 18.22 -25.46 14.43
CA GLY A 22 19.64 -25.74 14.26
C GLY A 22 20.36 -24.97 13.15
N VAL A 23 19.67 -24.12 12.38
CA VAL A 23 20.30 -23.25 11.38
C VAL A 23 20.90 -21.98 12.01
N ALA A 24 20.21 -21.37 12.98
CA ALA A 24 20.67 -20.17 13.67
C ALA A 24 21.36 -20.53 14.99
N THR A 25 22.66 -20.85 14.92
CA THR A 25 23.40 -21.44 16.06
C THR A 25 24.16 -20.42 16.91
N THR A 26 24.43 -19.22 16.41
CA THR A 26 25.22 -18.21 17.13
C THR A 26 24.33 -17.25 17.93
N PRO A 27 24.80 -16.70 19.06
CA PRO A 27 24.03 -15.70 19.82
C PRO A 27 23.60 -14.49 18.98
N ALA A 28 24.44 -14.05 18.05
CA ALA A 28 24.14 -12.95 17.14
C ALA A 28 23.02 -13.29 16.15
N ALA A 29 23.04 -14.50 15.55
CA ALA A 29 21.98 -14.96 14.65
C ALA A 29 20.65 -15.08 15.39
N THR A 30 20.65 -15.64 16.60
CA THR A 30 19.46 -15.74 17.46
C THR A 30 18.90 -14.37 17.82
N LYS A 31 19.77 -13.40 18.12
CA LYS A 31 19.35 -12.02 18.38
C LYS A 31 18.67 -11.38 17.17
N ILE A 32 19.25 -11.48 15.97
CA ILE A 32 18.64 -10.94 14.75
C ILE A 32 17.28 -11.59 14.45
N CYS A 33 17.15 -12.91 14.66
CA CYS A 33 15.86 -13.59 14.51
C CYS A 33 14.80 -13.06 15.48
N ASN A 34 15.19 -12.79 16.74
CA ASN A 34 14.31 -12.15 17.72
C ASN A 34 13.95 -10.71 17.32
N ASP A 35 14.92 -9.92 16.88
CA ASP A 35 14.71 -8.54 16.45
C ASP A 35 13.78 -8.48 15.22
N LEU A 36 13.92 -9.40 14.25
CA LEU A 36 13.01 -9.58 13.11
C LEU A 36 11.58 -9.89 13.58
N ARG A 37 11.42 -10.83 14.50
CA ARG A 37 10.09 -11.19 15.05
C ARG A 37 9.43 -10.00 15.73
N LEU A 38 10.15 -9.30 16.62
CA LEU A 38 9.61 -8.19 17.40
C LEU A 38 9.27 -6.99 16.52
N SER A 39 10.17 -6.60 15.60
CA SER A 39 9.93 -5.50 14.68
C SER A 39 8.76 -5.77 13.72
N ARG A 40 8.64 -7.01 13.20
CA ARG A 40 7.50 -7.42 12.37
C ARG A 40 6.19 -7.33 13.12
N SER A 41 6.12 -7.90 14.33
CA SER A 41 4.92 -7.85 15.17
C SER A 41 4.53 -6.40 15.49
N ARG A 42 5.51 -5.57 15.86
CA ARG A 42 5.27 -4.15 16.14
C ARG A 42 4.69 -3.41 14.94
N LEU A 43 5.23 -3.63 13.74
CA LEU A 43 4.71 -3.01 12.52
C LEU A 43 3.25 -3.45 12.23
N LEU A 44 2.96 -4.74 12.40
CA LEU A 44 1.61 -5.29 12.20
C LEU A 44 0.59 -4.71 13.18
N GLU A 45 0.95 -4.54 14.44
CA GLU A 45 0.08 -3.90 15.46
C GLU A 45 -0.29 -2.47 15.07
N LEU A 46 0.68 -1.70 14.54
CA LEU A 46 0.47 -0.31 14.16
C LEU A 46 -0.54 -0.12 13.01
N PHE A 47 -0.78 -1.15 12.18
CA PHE A 47 -1.75 -1.02 11.10
C PHE A 47 -3.19 -0.82 11.57
N THR A 48 -3.52 -1.31 12.76
CA THR A 48 -4.85 -1.19 13.36
C THR A 48 -4.90 -0.25 14.56
N ASP A 49 -3.76 0.28 14.99
CA ASP A 49 -3.67 1.26 16.06
C ASP A 49 -4.19 2.63 15.59
N SER A 50 -5.30 3.08 16.19
CA SER A 50 -5.92 4.37 15.87
C SER A 50 -5.06 5.57 16.24
N SER A 51 -4.11 5.42 17.17
CA SER A 51 -3.16 6.46 17.58
C SER A 51 -1.94 6.55 16.66
N CYS A 52 -1.75 5.57 15.77
CA CYS A 52 -0.60 5.55 14.88
C CYS A 52 -0.60 6.77 13.92
N ASN A 53 0.54 7.43 13.83
CA ASN A 53 0.80 8.55 12.94
C ASN A 53 1.91 8.20 11.90
N PRO A 54 2.10 9.02 10.86
CA PRO A 54 3.06 8.74 9.79
C PRO A 54 4.51 8.53 10.26
N GLU A 55 4.92 9.20 11.35
CA GLU A 55 6.26 9.07 11.92
C GLU A 55 6.45 7.72 12.61
N MET A 56 5.49 7.32 13.46
CA MET A 56 5.49 6.01 14.12
C MET A 56 5.52 4.88 13.08
N MET A 57 4.69 5.00 12.04
CA MET A 57 4.63 4.02 10.96
C MET A 57 5.96 3.93 10.20
N LYS A 58 6.57 5.07 9.87
CA LYS A 58 7.87 5.12 9.21
C LYS A 58 8.96 4.47 10.06
N ASN A 59 9.05 4.80 11.34
CA ASN A 59 10.08 4.27 12.24
C ASN A 59 9.99 2.74 12.38
N ALA A 60 8.77 2.20 12.53
CA ALA A 60 8.56 0.76 12.60
C ALA A 60 8.84 0.05 11.26
N THR A 61 8.48 0.70 10.16
CA THR A 61 8.77 0.21 8.80
C THR A 61 10.27 0.13 8.55
N ASP A 62 11.00 1.22 8.81
CA ASP A 62 12.44 1.29 8.60
C ASP A 62 13.18 0.24 9.44
N LEU A 63 12.76 0.04 10.70
CA LEU A 63 13.32 -0.99 11.57
C LEU A 63 13.09 -2.40 11.01
N TYR A 64 11.86 -2.72 10.60
CA TYR A 64 11.58 -4.06 10.09
C TYR A 64 12.24 -4.32 8.72
N PHE A 65 12.13 -3.38 7.78
CA PHE A 65 12.67 -3.56 6.43
C PHE A 65 14.19 -3.51 6.36
N SER A 66 14.87 -2.78 7.25
CA SER A 66 16.33 -2.85 7.32
C SER A 66 16.83 -4.24 7.75
N LEU A 67 16.12 -4.90 8.67
CA LEU A 67 16.42 -6.28 9.06
C LEU A 67 16.03 -7.29 7.98
N LEU A 68 14.84 -7.17 7.40
CA LEU A 68 14.35 -8.09 6.36
C LEU A 68 15.24 -8.08 5.12
N GLN A 69 15.85 -6.93 4.78
CA GLN A 69 16.79 -6.83 3.66
C GLN A 69 18.01 -7.74 3.82
N GLY A 70 18.38 -8.15 5.04
CA GLY A 70 19.43 -9.16 5.25
C GLY A 70 19.06 -10.54 4.70
N PHE A 71 17.79 -10.82 4.41
CA PHE A 71 17.37 -12.03 3.69
C PHE A 71 17.39 -11.86 2.17
N ILE A 72 17.55 -10.65 1.65
CA ILE A 72 17.35 -10.34 0.23
C ILE A 72 18.68 -9.93 -0.42
N LEU A 73 19.39 -9.00 0.19
CA LEU A 73 20.61 -8.40 -0.36
C LEU A 73 21.85 -9.16 0.10
N SER A 74 22.83 -9.30 -0.79
CA SER A 74 24.17 -9.75 -0.39
C SER A 74 24.93 -8.63 0.32
N LEU A 75 25.81 -9.00 1.25
CA LEU A 75 26.65 -8.07 2.00
C LEU A 75 27.94 -7.68 1.27
N ASP A 76 28.35 -8.46 0.26
CA ASP A 76 29.64 -8.36 -0.42
C ASP A 76 29.56 -7.69 -1.79
N ASP A 77 28.45 -7.00 -2.09
CA ASP A 77 28.17 -6.33 -3.38
C ASP A 77 28.25 -7.25 -4.61
N SER A 78 28.31 -8.57 -4.38
CA SER A 78 28.15 -9.53 -5.46
C SER A 78 26.72 -9.43 -6.01
N SER A 79 26.56 -9.56 -7.32
CA SER A 79 25.23 -9.60 -7.97
C SER A 79 24.42 -10.85 -7.60
N GLN A 80 24.83 -11.60 -6.57
CA GLN A 80 24.18 -12.81 -6.10
C GLN A 80 23.10 -12.48 -5.07
N GLU A 81 22.01 -13.23 -5.13
CA GLU A 81 20.93 -13.11 -4.14
C GLU A 81 21.37 -13.68 -2.79
N CYS A 82 20.87 -13.12 -1.69
CA CYS A 82 21.14 -13.67 -0.36
C CYS A 82 20.61 -15.11 -0.25
N LYS A 83 21.44 -16.03 0.25
CA LYS A 83 21.08 -17.44 0.46
C LYS A 83 19.88 -17.64 1.39
N LEU A 84 19.58 -16.64 2.22
CA LEU A 84 18.46 -16.66 3.15
C LEU A 84 17.11 -16.28 2.51
N ARG A 85 17.08 -15.83 1.24
CA ARG A 85 15.85 -15.37 0.57
C ARG A 85 14.70 -16.36 0.66
N TYR A 86 15.02 -17.64 0.55
CA TYR A 86 14.03 -18.73 0.51
C TYR A 86 13.96 -19.49 1.85
N ILE A 87 14.47 -18.95 2.96
CA ILE A 87 14.49 -19.68 4.25
C ILE A 87 13.12 -19.74 4.93
N GLN A 88 12.25 -18.76 4.67
CA GLN A 88 10.99 -18.57 5.40
C GLN A 88 9.80 -18.54 4.43
N ASN A 89 8.74 -19.28 4.77
CA ASN A 89 7.45 -19.19 4.09
C ASN A 89 6.59 -18.08 4.68
N PHE A 90 6.07 -17.20 3.84
CA PHE A 90 5.21 -16.09 4.24
C PHE A 90 3.83 -16.25 3.60
N LYS A 91 2.77 -15.90 4.34
CA LYS A 91 1.38 -16.12 3.92
C LYS A 91 0.56 -14.86 4.16
N TRP A 92 -0.07 -14.35 3.12
CA TRP A 92 -0.84 -13.11 3.13
C TRP A 92 -2.21 -13.26 2.47
N THR A 93 -3.23 -12.56 2.98
CA THR A 93 -4.50 -12.34 2.27
C THR A 93 -4.37 -11.17 1.31
N ASP A 94 -5.35 -11.01 0.41
CA ASP A 94 -5.40 -9.93 -0.58
C ASP A 94 -6.68 -9.11 -0.45
N THR A 95 -6.60 -7.85 -0.86
CA THR A 95 -7.67 -6.85 -0.65
C THR A 95 -9.01 -7.24 -1.29
N LEU A 96 -8.99 -8.03 -2.37
CA LEU A 96 -10.17 -8.49 -3.10
C LEU A 96 -10.48 -9.98 -2.91
N GLN A 97 -9.63 -10.76 -2.23
CA GLN A 97 -9.78 -12.22 -2.10
C GLN A 97 -10.38 -12.65 -0.74
N GLY A 98 -10.87 -11.68 0.05
CA GLY A 98 -11.47 -11.94 1.35
C GLY A 98 -10.48 -12.63 2.29
N GLN A 99 -10.86 -13.82 2.77
CA GLN A 99 -10.06 -14.59 3.73
C GLN A 99 -9.14 -15.63 3.07
N VAL A 100 -9.13 -15.75 1.74
CA VAL A 100 -8.31 -16.75 1.03
C VAL A 100 -6.86 -16.26 0.92
N PRO A 101 -5.90 -16.83 1.65
CA PRO A 101 -4.52 -16.37 1.58
C PRO A 101 -3.78 -17.00 0.39
N SER A 102 -2.65 -16.37 0.02
CA SER A 102 -1.60 -16.95 -0.81
C SER A 102 -0.29 -17.00 -0.02
N ALA A 103 0.60 -17.94 -0.34
CA ALA A 103 1.85 -18.12 0.37
C ALA A 103 3.02 -18.33 -0.60
N GLN A 104 4.16 -17.73 -0.29
CA GLN A 104 5.41 -17.96 -1.01
C GLN A 104 6.57 -18.05 -0.02
N GLN A 105 7.48 -18.96 -0.30
CA GLN A 105 8.74 -19.11 0.41
C GLN A 105 9.80 -18.17 -0.19
N ASP A 106 9.55 -16.87 -0.09
CA ASP A 106 10.39 -15.81 -0.65
C ASP A 106 10.32 -14.54 0.22
N ALA A 107 11.45 -14.06 0.71
CA ALA A 107 11.55 -12.82 1.48
C ALA A 107 11.17 -11.57 0.67
N VAL A 108 11.33 -11.59 -0.67
CA VAL A 108 10.83 -10.51 -1.53
C VAL A 108 9.30 -10.48 -1.54
N PHE A 109 8.64 -11.64 -1.49
CA PHE A 109 7.18 -11.71 -1.36
C PHE A 109 6.70 -11.09 -0.04
N GLU A 110 7.41 -11.31 1.07
CA GLU A 110 7.14 -10.63 2.34
C GLU A 110 7.33 -9.11 2.23
N LEU A 111 8.47 -8.67 1.67
CA LEU A 111 8.77 -7.24 1.51
C LEU A 111 7.67 -6.53 0.72
N VAL A 112 7.27 -7.11 -0.41
CA VAL A 112 6.23 -6.53 -1.26
C VAL A 112 4.87 -6.58 -0.57
N SER A 113 4.50 -7.69 0.08
CA SER A 113 3.19 -7.83 0.73
C SER A 113 3.04 -6.90 1.93
N MET A 114 4.06 -6.79 2.76
CA MET A 114 4.09 -5.85 3.89
C MET A 114 4.12 -4.40 3.39
N GLY A 115 4.94 -4.09 2.38
CA GLY A 115 5.01 -2.75 1.78
C GLY A 115 3.68 -2.34 1.14
N PHE A 116 2.96 -3.28 0.54
CA PHE A 116 1.61 -3.04 0.01
C PHE A 116 0.65 -2.68 1.15
N ASN A 117 0.73 -3.40 2.28
CA ASN A 117 -0.10 -3.12 3.44
C ASN A 117 0.24 -1.76 4.10
N LEU A 118 1.51 -1.37 4.08
CA LEU A 118 1.96 -0.03 4.46
C LEU A 118 1.33 1.06 3.58
N ALA A 119 1.34 0.87 2.26
CA ALA A 119 0.67 1.81 1.35
C ALA A 119 -0.84 1.88 1.64
N LEU A 120 -1.50 0.74 1.86
CA LEU A 120 -2.91 0.70 2.28
C LEU A 120 -3.15 1.46 3.58
N TRP A 121 -2.26 1.33 4.57
CA TRP A 121 -2.35 2.09 5.81
C TRP A 121 -2.33 3.60 5.55
N TYR A 122 -1.42 4.10 4.73
CA TYR A 122 -1.39 5.53 4.36
C TYR A 122 -2.70 5.97 3.68
N THR A 123 -3.28 5.15 2.80
CA THR A 123 -4.60 5.47 2.20
C THR A 123 -5.71 5.54 3.26
N LYS A 124 -5.68 4.65 4.27
CA LYS A 124 -6.67 4.57 5.34
C LYS A 124 -6.52 5.72 6.35
N TYR A 125 -5.29 6.05 6.70
CA TYR A 125 -4.95 7.24 7.49
C TYR A 125 -5.50 8.50 6.81
N ALA A 126 -5.22 8.66 5.52
CA ALA A 126 -5.75 9.76 4.71
C ALA A 126 -7.28 9.79 4.69
N SER A 127 -7.96 8.67 4.43
CA SER A 127 -9.43 8.65 4.43
C SER A 127 -10.06 8.94 5.78
N ARG A 128 -9.42 8.52 6.88
CA ARG A 128 -9.90 8.79 8.24
C ARG A 128 -9.83 10.27 8.56
N LEU A 129 -8.74 10.95 8.19
CA LEU A 129 -8.61 12.39 8.35
C LEU A 129 -9.58 13.14 7.44
N ALA A 130 -9.68 12.74 6.16
CA ALA A 130 -10.52 13.38 5.16
C ALA A 130 -12.03 13.32 5.46
N GLY A 131 -12.46 12.34 6.26
CA GLY A 131 -13.84 12.18 6.71
C GLY A 131 -14.22 12.97 7.96
N LYS A 132 -13.30 13.69 8.61
CA LYS A 132 -13.62 14.56 9.76
C LYS A 132 -14.41 15.78 9.31
N GLU A 133 -15.50 16.11 9.99
CA GLU A 133 -16.32 17.29 9.69
C GLU A 133 -15.50 18.60 9.76
N ASP A 134 -14.66 18.72 10.79
CA ASP A 134 -13.80 19.89 11.04
C ASP A 134 -12.33 19.63 10.68
N ILE A 135 -12.07 19.15 9.45
CA ILE A 135 -10.69 18.95 9.00
C ILE A 135 -9.93 20.28 8.94
N THR A 136 -8.73 20.33 9.54
CA THR A 136 -7.87 21.52 9.49
C THR A 136 -7.06 21.59 8.18
N GLU A 137 -6.50 22.76 7.86
CA GLU A 137 -5.63 22.90 6.67
C GLU A 137 -4.41 21.95 6.73
N ASP A 138 -3.81 21.79 7.92
CA ASP A 138 -2.65 20.93 8.10
C ASP A 138 -3.03 19.45 7.98
N GLU A 139 -4.20 19.06 8.48
CA GLU A 139 -4.73 17.71 8.25
C GLU A 139 -5.03 17.46 6.77
N ALA A 140 -5.55 18.44 6.02
CA ALA A 140 -5.74 18.32 4.58
C ALA A 140 -4.41 18.14 3.83
N LYS A 141 -3.34 18.86 4.24
CA LYS A 141 -1.98 18.62 3.73
C LYS A 141 -1.51 17.21 4.03
N ASP A 142 -1.80 16.68 5.22
CA ASP A 142 -1.45 15.31 5.61
C ASP A 142 -2.22 14.26 4.82
N VAL A 143 -3.50 14.50 4.49
CA VAL A 143 -4.28 13.64 3.58
C VAL A 143 -3.59 13.57 2.22
N HIS A 144 -3.34 14.74 1.61
CA HIS A 144 -2.70 14.82 0.30
C HIS A 144 -1.31 14.17 0.30
N ARG A 145 -0.48 14.46 1.32
CA ARG A 145 0.87 13.87 1.46
C ARG A 145 0.80 12.35 1.61
N SER A 146 -0.09 11.84 2.45
CA SER A 146 -0.23 10.40 2.72
C SER A 146 -0.65 9.62 1.47
N LEU A 147 -1.59 10.16 0.68
CA LEU A 147 -1.99 9.56 -0.59
C LEU A 147 -0.85 9.52 -1.61
N LYS A 148 -0.06 10.60 -1.70
CA LYS A 148 1.13 10.63 -2.57
C LYS A 148 2.21 9.64 -2.12
N ILE A 149 2.43 9.50 -0.80
CA ILE A 149 3.34 8.48 -0.25
C ILE A 149 2.84 7.09 -0.62
N ALA A 150 1.55 6.79 -0.43
CA ALA A 150 0.97 5.50 -0.81
C ALA A 150 1.17 5.19 -2.31
N ALA A 151 0.86 6.16 -3.19
CA ALA A 151 1.06 6.01 -4.63
C ALA A 151 2.54 5.73 -4.97
N GLY A 152 3.46 6.43 -4.32
CA GLY A 152 4.90 6.22 -4.47
C GLY A 152 5.36 4.84 -4.02
N ILE A 153 4.85 4.34 -2.88
CA ILE A 153 5.15 2.98 -2.41
C ILE A 153 4.63 1.94 -3.39
N PHE A 154 3.36 2.02 -3.82
CA PHE A 154 2.82 1.09 -4.81
C PHE A 154 3.62 1.09 -6.11
N LYS A 155 3.98 2.28 -6.61
CA LYS A 155 4.81 2.42 -7.81
C LYS A 155 6.19 1.79 -7.63
N HIS A 156 6.86 2.04 -6.51
CA HIS A 156 8.17 1.45 -6.22
C HIS A 156 8.11 -0.08 -6.11
N LEU A 157 7.08 -0.62 -5.45
CA LEU A 157 6.86 -2.06 -5.37
C LEU A 157 6.65 -2.67 -6.75
N LYS A 158 5.80 -2.06 -7.59
CA LYS A 158 5.53 -2.47 -8.97
C LYS A 158 6.80 -2.50 -9.82
N GLU A 159 7.60 -1.44 -9.76
CA GLU A 159 8.72 -1.25 -10.69
C GLU A 159 9.99 -1.96 -10.22
N SER A 160 10.25 -2.03 -8.91
CA SER A 160 11.55 -2.45 -8.36
C SER A 160 11.55 -3.81 -7.67
N HIS A 161 10.40 -4.33 -7.23
CA HIS A 161 10.36 -5.52 -6.37
C HIS A 161 9.47 -6.64 -6.92
N ILE A 162 8.27 -6.34 -7.42
CA ILE A 162 7.38 -7.34 -8.04
C ILE A 162 8.07 -8.08 -9.21
N PRO A 163 8.84 -7.44 -10.10
CA PRO A 163 9.54 -8.14 -11.19
C PRO A 163 10.60 -9.15 -10.71
N LYS A 164 11.01 -9.07 -9.43
CA LYS A 164 11.98 -10.01 -8.84
C LYS A 164 11.32 -11.26 -8.28
N LEU A 165 9.99 -11.32 -8.20
CA LEU A 165 9.28 -12.51 -7.72
C LEU A 165 9.47 -13.66 -8.72
N ILE A 166 9.96 -14.79 -8.24
CA ILE A 166 10.14 -16.00 -9.07
C ILE A 166 8.78 -16.66 -9.32
N THR A 167 7.94 -16.71 -8.30
CA THR A 167 6.61 -17.30 -8.41
C THR A 167 5.67 -16.28 -9.02
N PRO A 168 5.00 -16.60 -10.15
CA PRO A 168 4.10 -15.67 -10.81
C PRO A 168 2.94 -15.30 -9.89
N VAL A 169 2.51 -14.04 -9.96
CA VAL A 169 1.37 -13.56 -9.20
C VAL A 169 0.07 -14.08 -9.83
N GLU A 170 -0.81 -14.66 -9.01
CA GLU A 170 -2.10 -15.16 -9.47
C GLU A 170 -3.05 -14.00 -9.84
N LYS A 171 -3.97 -14.27 -10.77
CA LYS A 171 -5.06 -13.34 -11.09
C LYS A 171 -5.96 -13.11 -9.87
N GLY A 172 -6.38 -11.88 -9.68
CA GLY A 172 -7.19 -11.38 -8.58
C GLY A 172 -6.41 -10.93 -7.33
N ARG A 173 -5.08 -11.10 -7.30
CA ARG A 173 -4.23 -10.82 -6.14
C ARG A 173 -3.61 -9.43 -6.18
N ASP A 174 -3.26 -8.88 -5.02
CA ASP A 174 -2.83 -7.48 -4.90
C ASP A 174 -1.57 -7.15 -5.73
N LEU A 175 -0.70 -8.13 -5.91
CA LEU A 175 0.59 -7.96 -6.57
C LEU A 175 0.49 -8.02 -8.10
N GLU A 176 -0.71 -8.25 -8.66
CA GLU A 176 -0.89 -8.25 -10.10
C GLU A 176 -0.92 -6.83 -10.65
N ALA A 177 -0.48 -6.65 -11.90
CA ALA A 177 -0.36 -5.34 -12.53
C ALA A 177 -1.66 -4.50 -12.46
N ARG A 178 -2.83 -5.12 -12.71
CA ARG A 178 -4.12 -4.42 -12.72
C ARG A 178 -4.50 -3.85 -11.36
N LEU A 179 -4.32 -4.60 -10.28
CA LEU A 179 -4.69 -4.13 -8.94
C LEU A 179 -3.75 -3.01 -8.51
N ILE A 180 -2.44 -3.24 -8.60
CA ILE A 180 -1.47 -2.24 -8.14
C ILE A 180 -1.53 -0.95 -8.96
N ASP A 181 -1.75 -1.03 -10.29
CA ASP A 181 -1.92 0.15 -11.13
C ASP A 181 -3.18 0.94 -10.77
N SER A 182 -4.27 0.24 -10.48
CA SER A 182 -5.51 0.90 -10.05
C SER A 182 -5.34 1.59 -8.70
N TYR A 183 -4.58 1.00 -7.77
CA TYR A 183 -4.23 1.65 -6.51
C TYR A 183 -3.37 2.91 -6.70
N ILE A 184 -2.36 2.86 -7.57
CA ILE A 184 -1.51 4.02 -7.89
C ILE A 184 -2.38 5.17 -8.40
N VAL A 185 -3.21 4.89 -9.41
CA VAL A 185 -4.05 5.90 -10.06
C VAL A 185 -5.13 6.41 -9.10
N GLN A 186 -5.75 5.55 -8.29
CA GLN A 186 -6.71 5.99 -7.28
C GLN A 186 -6.07 6.92 -6.25
N CYS A 187 -4.87 6.62 -5.76
CA CYS A 187 -4.19 7.50 -4.81
C CYS A 187 -3.91 8.89 -5.41
N GLN A 188 -3.57 8.94 -6.70
CA GLN A 188 -3.37 10.21 -7.43
C GLN A 188 -4.69 10.99 -7.56
N ALA A 189 -5.77 10.32 -7.96
CA ALA A 189 -7.09 10.93 -8.09
C ALA A 189 -7.58 11.50 -6.74
N GLU A 190 -7.50 10.70 -5.68
CA GLU A 190 -7.92 11.10 -4.34
C GLU A 190 -7.10 12.28 -3.79
N ALA A 191 -5.79 12.32 -4.10
CA ALA A 191 -4.95 13.46 -3.73
C ALA A 191 -5.36 14.72 -4.51
N GLN A 192 -5.70 14.58 -5.79
CA GLN A 192 -6.13 15.69 -6.64
C GLN A 192 -7.48 16.27 -6.19
N GLU A 193 -8.37 15.48 -5.57
CA GLU A 193 -9.57 16.00 -4.92
C GLU A 193 -9.25 17.07 -3.85
N VAL A 194 -8.23 16.80 -3.04
CA VAL A 194 -7.78 17.75 -2.01
C VAL A 194 -7.16 18.99 -2.65
N THR A 195 -6.44 18.83 -3.77
CA THR A 195 -5.91 19.94 -4.56
C THR A 195 -7.03 20.82 -5.12
N ILE A 196 -8.10 20.23 -5.65
CA ILE A 196 -9.28 20.96 -6.15
C ILE A 196 -9.93 21.77 -5.03
N ALA A 197 -10.18 21.14 -3.88
CA ALA A 197 -10.77 21.81 -2.72
C ALA A 197 -9.93 23.01 -2.27
N ARG A 198 -8.60 22.86 -2.23
CA ARG A 198 -7.67 23.95 -1.89
C ARG A 198 -7.62 25.03 -2.98
N ALA A 199 -7.68 24.66 -4.25
CA ALA A 199 -7.71 25.62 -5.35
C ALA A 199 -8.95 26.53 -5.29
N ILE A 200 -10.11 25.97 -4.90
CA ILE A 200 -11.34 26.73 -4.66
C ILE A 200 -11.19 27.68 -3.48
N GLU A 201 -10.66 27.18 -2.36
CA GLU A 201 -10.48 27.98 -1.14
C GLU A 201 -9.56 29.19 -1.39
N LEU A 202 -8.49 28.98 -2.16
CA LEU A 202 -7.55 30.03 -2.60
C LEU A 202 -8.08 30.88 -3.76
N LYS A 203 -9.34 30.68 -4.18
CA LYS A 203 -10.02 31.45 -5.22
C LYS A 203 -9.28 31.49 -6.55
N HIS A 204 -8.68 30.36 -6.95
CA HIS A 204 -8.09 30.24 -8.28
C HIS A 204 -9.16 30.37 -9.39
N ASN A 205 -8.71 30.66 -10.61
CA ASN A 205 -9.58 30.81 -11.77
C ASN A 205 -10.43 29.54 -11.99
N PRO A 206 -11.77 29.67 -12.22
CA PRO A 206 -12.65 28.56 -12.56
C PRO A 206 -12.12 27.63 -13.66
N GLY A 207 -11.42 28.16 -14.67
CA GLY A 207 -10.82 27.33 -15.73
C GLY A 207 -9.77 26.34 -15.22
N LEU A 208 -8.97 26.72 -14.20
CA LEU A 208 -8.02 25.81 -13.56
C LEU A 208 -8.75 24.74 -12.73
N ILE A 209 -9.79 25.15 -12.00
CA ILE A 209 -10.58 24.23 -11.17
C ILE A 209 -11.26 23.17 -12.05
N ALA A 210 -11.88 23.60 -13.16
CA ALA A 210 -12.50 22.70 -14.14
C ALA A 210 -11.48 21.75 -14.79
N ALA A 211 -10.28 22.24 -15.13
CA ALA A 211 -9.22 21.39 -15.69
C ALA A 211 -8.75 20.33 -14.68
N LEU A 212 -8.57 20.69 -13.40
CA LEU A 212 -8.21 19.75 -12.34
C LEU A 212 -9.31 18.71 -12.10
N ALA A 213 -10.58 19.13 -12.10
CA ALA A 213 -11.73 18.23 -11.96
C ALA A 213 -11.83 17.24 -13.13
N TYR A 214 -11.67 17.73 -14.36
CA TYR A 214 -11.66 16.89 -15.56
C TYR A 214 -10.51 15.86 -15.54
N GLU A 215 -9.30 16.27 -15.16
CA GLU A 215 -8.17 15.34 -15.02
C GLU A 215 -8.42 14.30 -13.91
N THR A 216 -9.01 14.73 -12.78
CA THR A 216 -9.39 13.83 -11.68
C THR A 216 -10.41 12.78 -12.14
N ALA A 217 -11.41 13.18 -12.93
CA ALA A 217 -12.37 12.25 -13.52
C ALA A 217 -11.67 11.23 -14.45
N ASN A 218 -10.70 11.67 -15.25
CA ASN A 218 -9.92 10.80 -16.13
C ASN A 218 -9.06 9.80 -15.35
N PHE A 219 -8.47 10.18 -14.22
CA PHE A 219 -7.77 9.23 -13.36
C PHE A 219 -8.73 8.15 -12.82
N TYR A 220 -9.89 8.53 -12.31
CA TYR A 220 -10.88 7.56 -11.85
C TYR A 220 -11.37 6.63 -12.96
N GLN A 221 -11.61 7.16 -14.16
CA GLN A 221 -12.00 6.37 -15.32
C GLN A 221 -10.90 5.37 -15.71
N LYS A 222 -9.64 5.81 -15.72
CA LYS A 222 -8.48 4.96 -16.02
C LYS A 222 -8.31 3.83 -15.00
N ALA A 223 -8.52 4.12 -13.72
CA ALA A 223 -8.50 3.10 -12.68
C ALA A 223 -9.63 2.07 -12.89
N ASP A 224 -10.86 2.50 -13.21
CA ASP A 224 -11.97 1.57 -13.49
C ASP A 224 -11.68 0.68 -14.70
N GLN A 225 -11.19 1.27 -15.79
CA GLN A 225 -10.83 0.53 -17.02
C GLN A 225 -9.76 -0.52 -16.75
N THR A 226 -8.78 -0.21 -15.89
CA THR A 226 -7.71 -1.15 -15.50
C THR A 226 -8.27 -2.40 -14.80
N LEU A 227 -9.34 -2.25 -14.02
CA LEU A 227 -10.03 -3.35 -13.32
C LEU A 227 -11.09 -4.06 -14.17
N SER A 228 -11.38 -3.59 -15.39
CA SER A 228 -12.54 -4.05 -16.18
C SER A 228 -12.51 -5.54 -16.56
N SER A 229 -11.32 -6.14 -16.65
CA SER A 229 -11.10 -7.55 -17.03
C SER A 229 -11.03 -8.52 -15.83
N LEU A 230 -11.18 -8.00 -14.61
CA LEU A 230 -11.27 -8.79 -13.39
C LEU A 230 -12.69 -9.32 -13.18
N ASP A 231 -12.81 -10.37 -12.37
CA ASP A 231 -14.11 -10.94 -12.07
C ASP A 231 -14.99 -9.91 -11.32
N PRO A 232 -16.21 -9.62 -11.82
CA PRO A 232 -17.13 -8.69 -11.17
C PRO A 232 -17.48 -9.07 -9.73
N THR A 233 -17.43 -10.34 -9.36
CA THR A 233 -17.77 -10.84 -8.02
C THR A 233 -16.92 -10.19 -6.92
N TYR A 234 -15.63 -9.97 -7.17
CA TYR A 234 -14.73 -9.33 -6.22
C TYR A 234 -14.38 -7.88 -6.59
N ALA A 235 -14.35 -7.52 -7.87
CA ALA A 235 -13.98 -6.16 -8.29
C ALA A 235 -15.17 -5.18 -8.36
N GLY A 236 -16.41 -5.69 -8.43
CA GLY A 236 -17.59 -4.88 -8.79
C GLY A 236 -17.87 -3.71 -7.85
N LYS A 237 -17.70 -3.88 -6.53
CA LYS A 237 -17.92 -2.79 -5.56
C LYS A 237 -16.91 -1.65 -5.75
N TRP A 238 -15.64 -2.00 -5.95
CA TRP A 238 -14.58 -1.01 -6.15
C TRP A 238 -14.78 -0.25 -7.45
N ARG A 239 -15.11 -0.95 -8.54
CA ARG A 239 -15.45 -0.35 -9.83
C ARG A 239 -16.61 0.64 -9.75
N LYS A 240 -17.67 0.32 -8.98
CA LYS A 240 -18.79 1.25 -8.75
C LYS A 240 -18.34 2.55 -8.07
N TYR A 241 -17.43 2.48 -7.10
CA TYR A 241 -16.85 3.68 -6.48
C TYR A 241 -16.08 4.54 -7.49
N LEU A 242 -15.22 3.92 -8.31
CA LEU A 242 -14.43 4.63 -9.32
C LEU A 242 -15.33 5.28 -10.37
N ASN A 243 -16.38 4.57 -10.81
CA ASN A 243 -17.36 5.11 -11.75
C ASN A 243 -18.16 6.28 -11.14
N LEU A 244 -18.62 6.15 -9.89
CA LEU A 244 -19.28 7.24 -9.16
C LEU A 244 -18.40 8.49 -9.12
N LYS A 245 -17.12 8.33 -8.75
CA LYS A 245 -16.16 9.44 -8.67
C LYS A 245 -15.88 10.06 -10.04
N THR A 246 -15.81 9.24 -11.09
CA THR A 246 -15.67 9.72 -12.47
C THR A 246 -16.82 10.66 -12.84
N CYS A 247 -18.07 10.21 -12.66
CA CYS A 247 -19.24 11.03 -12.96
C CYS A 247 -19.32 12.29 -12.10
N PHE A 248 -18.97 12.17 -10.81
CA PHE A 248 -18.99 13.28 -9.86
C PHE A 248 -18.03 14.40 -10.29
N TYR A 249 -16.77 14.07 -10.60
CA TYR A 249 -15.77 15.07 -11.01
C TYR A 249 -15.93 15.56 -12.45
N MET A 250 -16.63 14.81 -13.30
CA MET A 250 -17.01 15.30 -14.64
C MET A 250 -18.10 16.39 -14.57
N ALA A 251 -18.93 16.38 -13.53
CA ALA A 251 -19.99 17.37 -13.32
C ALA A 251 -19.52 18.65 -12.59
N TYR A 252 -18.33 18.61 -11.98
CA TYR A 252 -17.79 19.62 -11.08
C TYR A 252 -17.07 20.75 -11.83
#